data_AF-A0A3D5PAC9-F1
#
_entry.id   AF-A0A3D5PAC9-F1
#
_cell.length_a   1.000
_cell.length_b   1.000
_cell.length_c   1.000
_cell.angle_alpha   90.00
_cell.angle_beta   90.00
_cell.angle_gamma   90.00
#
_symmetry.space_group_name_H-M   'P 1'
#
loop_
_entity.id
_entity.type
_entity.pdbx_description
1 polymer ?
#
loop_
_entity_poly.entity_id
_entity_poly.type
_entity_poly.pdbx_seq_one_letter_code
_entity_poly.pdbx_strand_id
1 'polypeptide(L)'
;GGPAPMIVTSADIQQRASTLLCDVHYVIEAHFEMTEKAAPSDNEGKFKDMFRRRLESGQAYSQPYFGCREFPAHFRAWRGGRIPAVHYSKDLGIMLYDLDYSDPKNIQPMFFHAQLKNGVMQVSGEEVLR
;
A
#
# COMPACT_ATOMS: atom_id res chain seq x y z
N GLY A 1 9.60 -39.40 22.64
CA GLY A 1 10.46 -38.41 21.97
C GLY A 1 10.75 -38.93 20.58
N GLY A 2 10.15 -38.32 19.56
CA GLY A 2 10.50 -38.63 18.17
C GLY A 2 11.82 -37.97 17.78
N PRO A 3 12.48 -38.43 16.71
CA PRO A 3 13.70 -37.80 16.21
C PRO A 3 13.42 -36.32 15.88
N ALA A 4 14.36 -35.45 16.24
CA ALA A 4 14.28 -34.03 15.91
C ALA A 4 14.23 -33.86 14.37
N PRO A 5 13.40 -32.96 13.84
CA PRO A 5 13.34 -32.72 12.41
C PRO A 5 14.73 -32.29 11.91
N MET A 6 15.26 -33.03 10.94
CA MET A 6 16.52 -32.71 10.29
C MET A 6 16.31 -31.49 9.40
N ILE A 7 16.80 -30.32 9.83
CA ILE A 7 16.83 -29.12 8.99
C ILE A 7 18.06 -29.25 8.08
N VAL A 8 17.86 -29.68 6.84
CA VAL A 8 18.93 -29.70 5.83
C VAL A 8 19.01 -28.32 5.19
N THR A 9 19.75 -27.43 5.86
CA THR A 9 19.82 -26.00 5.51
C THR A 9 20.22 -25.73 4.05
N SER A 10 21.09 -26.54 3.43
CA SER A 10 21.49 -26.32 2.03
C SER A 10 20.46 -26.75 0.98
N ALA A 11 19.54 -27.67 1.30
CA ALA A 11 18.51 -28.14 0.37
C ALA A 11 17.22 -27.29 0.44
N ASP A 12 16.94 -26.70 1.60
CA ASP A 12 15.77 -25.85 1.85
C ASP A 12 16.03 -24.34 1.64
N ILE A 13 17.31 -23.90 1.63
CA ILE A 13 17.65 -22.51 1.28
C ILE A 13 17.54 -22.32 -0.23
N GLN A 14 16.37 -21.81 -0.66
CA GLN A 14 16.23 -21.27 -2.01
C GLN A 14 16.87 -19.87 -2.07
N GLN A 15 17.91 -19.71 -2.88
CA GLN A 15 18.37 -18.38 -3.28
C GLN A 15 17.31 -17.75 -4.20
N ARG A 16 16.46 -16.89 -3.62
CA ARG A 16 15.50 -16.10 -4.38
C ARG A 16 16.12 -14.76 -4.70
N ALA A 17 16.54 -14.58 -5.96
CA ALA A 17 16.89 -13.26 -6.47
C ALA A 17 15.59 -12.47 -6.73
N SER A 18 15.54 -11.22 -6.29
CA SER A 18 14.42 -10.32 -6.53
C SER A 18 14.90 -9.03 -7.18
N THR A 19 14.14 -8.54 -8.15
CA THR A 19 14.32 -7.19 -8.69
C THR A 19 13.45 -6.25 -7.86
N LEU A 20 14.06 -5.28 -7.20
CA LEU A 20 13.41 -4.40 -6.23
C LEU A 20 13.54 -2.95 -6.67
N LEU A 21 12.60 -2.12 -6.26
CA LEU A 21 12.75 -0.68 -6.33
C LEU A 21 13.70 -0.21 -5.21
N CYS A 22 14.54 0.77 -5.51
CA CYS A 22 15.52 1.33 -4.58
C CYS A 22 15.27 2.83 -4.39
N ASP A 23 15.50 3.33 -3.17
CA ASP A 23 15.41 4.75 -2.82
C ASP A 23 14.09 5.42 -3.28
N VAL A 24 12.96 4.79 -2.95
CA VAL A 24 11.64 5.28 -3.31
C VAL A 24 11.08 6.25 -2.27
N HIS A 25 10.41 7.29 -2.75
CA HIS A 25 9.73 8.28 -1.91
C HIS A 25 8.45 8.76 -2.60
N TYR A 26 7.32 8.57 -1.93
CA TYR A 26 6.00 8.89 -2.46
C TYR A 26 5.27 9.90 -1.57
N VAL A 27 4.45 10.73 -2.19
CA VAL A 27 3.39 11.49 -1.52
C VAL A 27 2.07 10.86 -1.92
N ILE A 28 1.30 10.40 -0.93
CA ILE A 28 0.02 9.74 -1.16
C ILE A 28 -1.08 10.70 -0.71
N GLU A 29 -1.96 11.03 -1.65
CA GLU A 29 -3.22 11.70 -1.37
C GLU A 29 -4.34 10.66 -1.36
N ALA A 30 -5.13 10.65 -0.27
CA ALA A 30 -6.21 9.70 -0.08
C ALA A 30 -7.33 10.33 0.73
N HIS A 31 -8.54 9.80 0.53
CA HIS A 31 -9.70 10.04 1.37
C HIS A 31 -10.27 8.70 1.83
N PHE A 32 -11.18 8.73 2.80
CA PHE A 32 -11.94 7.57 3.21
C PHE A 32 -13.41 7.92 3.22
N GLU A 33 -14.25 6.90 3.05
CA GLU A 33 -15.70 7.00 3.16
C GLU A 33 -16.17 6.09 4.29
N MET A 34 -17.27 6.47 4.93
CA MET A 34 -17.89 5.63 5.95
C MET A 34 -18.57 4.44 5.27
N THR A 35 -18.35 3.26 5.82
CA THR A 35 -19.01 2.04 5.32
C THR A 35 -20.31 1.77 6.10
N GLU A 36 -21.16 0.91 5.55
CA GLU A 36 -22.38 0.43 6.21
C GLU A 36 -22.11 -0.28 7.55
N LYS A 37 -20.85 -0.66 7.82
CA LYS A 37 -20.41 -1.31 9.06
C LYS A 37 -20.05 -0.30 10.16
N ALA A 38 -20.22 0.99 9.93
CA ALA A 38 -19.95 2.03 10.93
C ALA A 38 -20.88 1.87 12.14
N ALA A 39 -20.33 1.95 13.36
CA ALA A 39 -21.16 1.96 14.56
C ALA A 39 -21.90 3.31 14.68
N PRO A 40 -23.00 3.40 15.45
CA PRO A 40 -23.72 4.67 15.65
C PRO A 40 -22.88 5.80 16.27
N SER A 41 -21.76 5.46 16.93
CA SER A 41 -20.81 6.41 17.51
C SER A 41 -19.65 6.77 16.57
N ASP A 42 -19.60 6.18 15.39
CA ASP A 42 -18.57 6.45 14.40
C ASP A 42 -19.01 7.55 13.45
N ASN A 43 -18.09 8.47 13.19
CA ASN A 43 -18.29 9.56 12.25
C ASN A 43 -16.96 9.95 11.62
N GLU A 44 -17.03 10.66 10.50
CA GLU A 44 -15.86 11.07 9.73
C GLU A 44 -14.89 11.94 10.52
N GLY A 45 -15.41 12.88 11.32
CA GLY A 45 -14.58 13.79 12.12
C GLY A 45 -13.69 13.04 13.10
N LYS A 46 -14.28 12.10 13.87
CA LYS A 46 -13.57 11.23 14.80
C LYS A 46 -12.44 10.46 14.13
N PHE A 47 -12.71 9.81 12.99
CA PHE A 47 -11.68 9.02 12.30
C PHE A 47 -10.60 9.88 11.66
N LYS A 48 -10.99 11.02 11.08
CA LYS A 48 -10.05 11.99 10.52
C LYS A 48 -9.09 12.53 11.57
N ASP A 49 -9.60 12.89 12.75
CA ASP A 49 -8.78 13.40 13.85
C ASP A 49 -7.89 12.31 14.45
N MET A 50 -8.42 11.09 14.60
CA MET A 50 -7.62 9.94 15.02
C MET A 50 -6.47 9.64 14.05
N PHE A 51 -6.74 9.66 12.75
CA PHE A 51 -5.74 9.44 11.70
C PHE A 51 -4.68 10.54 11.71
N ARG A 52 -5.08 11.82 11.74
CA ARG A 52 -4.16 12.97 11.78
C ARG A 52 -3.24 12.93 12.99
N ARG A 53 -3.79 12.69 14.19
CA ARG A 53 -3.00 12.62 15.42
C ARG A 53 -1.94 11.53 15.36
N ARG A 54 -2.30 10.36 14.81
CA ARG A 54 -1.36 9.24 14.60
C ARG A 54 -0.30 9.57 13.56
N LEU A 55 -0.68 10.24 12.48
CA LEU A 55 0.22 10.67 11.41
C LEU A 55 1.25 11.70 11.91
N GLU A 56 0.83 12.62 12.77
CA GLU A 56 1.69 13.64 13.40
C GLU A 56 2.63 13.03 14.45
N SER A 57 2.17 12.04 15.21
CA SER A 57 2.98 11.35 16.21
C SER A 57 3.83 10.21 15.65
N GLY A 58 3.71 9.90 14.36
CA GLY A 58 4.39 8.77 13.70
C GLY A 58 3.92 7.40 14.20
N GLN A 59 2.73 7.32 14.80
CA GLN A 59 2.17 6.08 15.35
C GLN A 59 1.36 5.33 14.30
N ALA A 60 1.58 4.02 14.22
CA ALA A 60 0.78 3.11 13.41
C ALA A 60 0.37 1.89 14.24
N TYR A 61 -0.74 1.25 13.87
CA TYR A 61 -1.15 -0.01 14.50
C TYR A 61 -0.12 -1.13 14.22
N SER A 62 0.37 -1.19 12.99
CA SER A 62 1.49 -2.01 12.56
C SER A 62 2.46 -1.14 11.76
N GLN A 63 3.75 -1.46 11.83
CA GLN A 63 4.77 -0.79 11.02
C GLN A 63 4.41 -0.95 9.53
N PRO A 64 4.15 0.15 8.79
CA PRO A 64 3.91 0.05 7.36
C PRO A 64 5.18 -0.40 6.64
N TYR A 65 5.01 -0.98 5.46
CA TYR A 65 6.10 -1.52 4.64
C TYR A 65 5.77 -1.41 3.14
N PHE A 66 6.81 -1.39 2.30
CA PHE A 66 6.67 -1.35 0.84
C PHE A 66 6.55 -2.76 0.27
N GLY A 67 5.33 -3.19 -0.02
CA GLY A 67 5.03 -4.49 -0.65
C GLY A 67 5.19 -5.69 0.28
N CYS A 68 6.39 -5.91 0.81
CA CYS A 68 6.74 -7.03 1.69
C CYS A 68 7.26 -6.56 3.06
N ARG A 69 7.14 -7.40 4.10
CA ARG A 69 7.46 -7.04 5.50
C ARG A 69 8.93 -6.73 5.74
N GLU A 70 9.80 -7.18 4.83
CA GLU A 70 11.23 -6.97 4.81
C GLU A 70 11.62 -5.50 4.53
N PHE A 71 10.69 -4.68 4.01
CA PHE A 71 10.93 -3.29 3.61
C PHE A 71 10.09 -2.31 4.43
N PRO A 72 10.44 -2.04 5.70
CA PRO A 72 9.69 -1.10 6.54
C PRO A 72 9.68 0.30 5.90
N ALA A 73 8.51 0.94 5.91
CA ALA A 73 8.28 2.26 5.35
C ALA A 73 8.24 3.31 6.46
N HIS A 74 9.03 4.38 6.31
CA HIS A 74 8.91 5.57 7.13
C HIS A 74 7.88 6.52 6.52
N PHE A 75 7.06 7.13 7.36
CA PHE A 75 5.99 8.00 6.91
C PHE A 75 5.89 9.24 7.79
N ARG A 76 5.34 10.31 7.22
CA ARG A 76 5.07 11.57 7.91
C ARG A 76 3.93 12.31 7.22
N ALA A 77 3.25 13.18 7.95
CA ALA A 77 2.30 14.11 7.34
C ALA A 77 2.99 14.99 6.27
N TRP A 78 2.38 15.10 5.09
CA TRP A 78 2.73 16.13 4.14
C TRP A 78 2.20 17.47 4.66
N ARG A 79 3.10 18.42 4.93
CA ARG A 79 2.75 19.71 5.55
C ARG A 79 2.12 20.72 4.57
N GLY A 80 1.78 20.26 3.37
CA GLY A 80 1.37 21.11 2.26
C GLY A 80 2.55 21.72 1.52
N GLY A 81 2.24 22.52 0.50
CA GLY A 81 3.21 23.06 -0.43
C GLY A 81 3.41 22.20 -1.68
N ARG A 82 4.36 22.60 -2.52
CA ARG A 82 4.63 21.94 -3.81
C ARG A 82 5.15 20.53 -3.57
N ILE A 83 4.45 19.54 -4.13
CA ILE A 83 4.91 18.15 -4.16
C ILE A 83 6.18 18.10 -5.02
N PRO A 84 7.31 17.56 -4.51
CA PRO A 84 8.55 17.42 -5.28
C PRO A 84 8.45 16.24 -6.24
N ALA A 85 7.43 16.25 -7.09
CA ALA A 85 7.21 15.22 -8.08
C ALA A 85 8.34 15.25 -9.11
N VAL A 86 8.78 14.06 -9.54
CA VAL A 86 9.80 13.92 -10.57
C VAL A 86 9.24 14.44 -11.89
N HIS A 87 10.02 15.22 -12.65
CA HIS A 87 9.64 15.66 -14.00
C HIS A 87 9.76 14.52 -15.02
N TYR A 88 8.95 13.47 -14.82
CA TYR A 88 8.96 12.25 -15.61
C TYR A 88 7.52 11.84 -15.92
N SER A 89 7.27 11.59 -17.21
CA SER A 89 5.99 11.08 -17.68
C SER A 89 6.23 9.75 -18.37
N LYS A 90 5.41 8.74 -18.04
CA LYS A 90 5.54 7.40 -18.61
C LYS A 90 4.20 6.70 -18.56
N ASP A 91 3.90 5.99 -19.64
CA ASP A 91 2.92 4.92 -19.59
C ASP A 91 3.54 3.71 -18.86
N LEU A 92 2.92 3.29 -17.76
CA LEU A 92 3.37 2.14 -16.97
C LEU A 92 2.65 0.86 -17.40
N GLY A 93 1.64 0.96 -18.27
CA GLY A 93 0.83 -0.17 -18.72
C GLY A 93 -0.13 -0.66 -17.64
N ILE A 94 -0.48 -1.94 -17.71
CA ILE A 94 -1.41 -2.57 -16.77
C ILE A 94 -0.71 -2.81 -15.43
N MET A 95 -1.28 -2.29 -14.35
CA MET A 95 -0.82 -2.48 -12.98
C MET A 95 -1.95 -2.99 -12.09
N LEU A 96 -1.59 -3.68 -11.01
CA LEU A 96 -2.54 -4.09 -9.97
C LEU A 96 -3.18 -2.85 -9.35
N TYR A 97 -4.50 -2.80 -9.34
CA TYR A 97 -5.29 -1.74 -8.70
C TYR A 97 -5.55 -2.10 -7.23
N ASP A 98 -6.27 -3.21 -7.01
CA ASP A 98 -6.59 -3.74 -5.68
C ASP A 98 -7.05 -5.20 -5.82
N LEU A 99 -7.40 -5.84 -4.71
CA LEU A 99 -8.04 -7.14 -4.69
C LEU A 99 -9.53 -6.97 -4.41
N ASP A 100 -10.40 -7.65 -5.17
CA ASP A 100 -11.84 -7.67 -4.91
C ASP A 100 -12.14 -8.61 -3.74
N TYR A 101 -12.62 -8.03 -2.63
CA TYR A 101 -13.01 -8.73 -1.41
C TYR A 101 -14.53 -8.93 -1.27
N SER A 102 -15.30 -8.67 -2.33
CA SER A 102 -16.77 -8.85 -2.31
C SER A 102 -17.19 -10.31 -2.05
N ASP A 103 -16.45 -11.28 -2.59
CA ASP A 103 -16.53 -12.70 -2.21
C ASP A 103 -15.26 -13.15 -1.46
N PRO A 104 -15.32 -13.31 -0.13
CA PRO A 104 -14.17 -13.74 0.66
C PRO A 104 -13.63 -15.13 0.30
N LYS A 105 -14.41 -15.96 -0.40
CA LYS A 105 -13.96 -17.28 -0.88
C LYS A 105 -13.28 -17.19 -2.24
N ASN A 106 -13.43 -16.09 -2.95
CA ASN A 106 -12.95 -15.89 -4.31
C ASN A 106 -12.36 -14.49 -4.49
N ILE A 107 -11.18 -14.27 -3.91
CA ILE A 107 -10.48 -12.99 -4.03
C ILE A 107 -9.84 -12.91 -5.42
N GLN A 108 -10.22 -11.90 -6.20
CA GLN A 108 -9.76 -11.70 -7.57
C GLN A 108 -8.95 -10.41 -7.69
N PRO A 109 -7.82 -10.40 -8.42
CA PRO A 109 -7.06 -9.20 -8.66
C PRO A 109 -7.78 -8.29 -9.65
N MET A 110 -7.88 -7.02 -9.30
CA MET A 110 -8.35 -5.96 -10.19
C MET A 110 -7.16 -5.18 -10.73
N PHE A 111 -7.21 -4.78 -11.99
CA PHE A 111 -6.14 -4.07 -12.66
C PHE A 111 -6.60 -2.72 -13.20
N PHE A 112 -5.67 -1.84 -13.50
CA PHE A 112 -5.94 -0.57 -14.17
C PHE A 112 -4.77 -0.19 -15.07
N HIS A 113 -5.01 0.73 -16.00
CA HIS A 113 -3.96 1.25 -16.87
C HIS A 113 -3.25 2.44 -16.19
N ALA A 114 -2.08 2.18 -15.61
CA ALA A 114 -1.35 3.17 -14.85
C ALA A 114 -0.56 4.12 -15.75
N GLN A 115 -0.75 5.42 -15.54
CA GLN A 115 0.01 6.46 -16.23
C GLN A 115 0.63 7.43 -15.22
N LEU A 116 1.91 7.71 -15.41
CA LEU A 116 2.62 8.75 -14.69
C LEU A 116 2.67 10.00 -15.57
N LYS A 117 2.14 11.12 -15.09
CA LYS A 117 2.16 12.42 -15.77
C LYS A 117 2.88 13.42 -14.86
N ASN A 118 4.07 13.85 -15.26
CA ASN A 118 4.95 14.74 -14.48
C ASN A 118 5.13 14.27 -13.02
N GLY A 119 5.37 12.97 -12.84
CA GLY A 119 5.60 12.37 -11.53
C GLY A 119 4.33 12.15 -10.70
N VAL A 120 3.15 12.41 -11.26
CA VAL A 120 1.86 12.19 -10.60
C VAL A 120 1.14 11.02 -11.26
N MET A 121 0.68 10.07 -10.44
CA MET A 121 -0.16 8.96 -10.87
C MET A 121 -1.56 9.18 -10.32
N GLN A 122 -2.52 9.37 -11.22
CA GLN A 122 -3.94 9.44 -10.85
C GLN A 122 -4.46 8.00 -10.74
N VAL A 123 -5.06 7.67 -9.59
CA VAL A 123 -5.59 6.31 -9.33
C VAL A 123 -7.11 6.35 -9.18
N SER A 124 -7.65 7.35 -8.46
CA SER A 124 -9.09 7.46 -8.28
C SER A 124 -9.78 7.89 -9.57
N GLY A 125 -10.85 7.18 -9.94
CA GLY A 125 -11.67 7.48 -11.13
C GLY A 125 -11.17 6.82 -12.42
N GLU A 126 -10.07 6.07 -12.37
CA GLU A 126 -9.60 5.27 -13.51
C GLU A 126 -10.51 4.06 -13.75
N GLU A 127 -10.58 3.62 -15.00
CA GLU A 127 -11.30 2.41 -15.37
C GLU A 127 -10.59 1.18 -14.77
N VAL A 128 -11.35 0.39 -14.01
CA VAL A 128 -10.85 -0.83 -13.37
C VAL A 128 -11.23 -2.03 -14.22
N LEU A 129 -10.21 -2.76 -14.67
CA LEU A 129 -10.31 -4.01 -15.39
C LEU A 129 -10.45 -5.15 -14.38
N ARG A 130 -11.55 -5.89 -14.46
CA ARG A 130 -11.87 -7.03 -13.59
C ARG A 130 -11.86 -8.34 -14.37
#